data_AF-A0A2M7CDU2-F1
#
_entry.id   AF-A0A2M7CDU2-F1
#
_cell.length_a   1.000
_cell.length_b   1.000
_cell.length_c   1.000
_cell.angle_alpha   90.00
_cell.angle_beta   90.00
_cell.angle_gamma   90.00
#
_symmetry.space_group_name_H-M   'P 1'
#
loop_
_entity.id
_entity.type
_entity.pdbx_description
1 polymer ?
#
loop_
_entity_poly.entity_id
_entity_poly.type
_entity_poly.pdbx_seq_one_letter_code
_entity_poly.pdbx_strand_id
1 'polypeptide(L)'
;MCEIKEYKKYTYWLEEKEFYVLEYQLRERGLRLVEAKKAACDPLFKEVEIGFVPLGAWGKNPFCKRPSSWYKASPFADKILVISSFDLKEYHFTPETIIQESDFQPPRLPDREGKLKLIEQESYQKAKPTEWEDIDSEGPELHNQWLKLMGLREVSYEELFITHCANHSNFIEPTYFIIEENGPVPYSIDKTSHICSACLEFFNIIGAPFRKKMVVPCPGAVLFAGMAANRYYEVVRP
;
A
#
# COMPACT_ATOMS: atom_id res chain seq x y z
N MET A 1 5.51 -25.01 21.98
CA MET A 1 5.52 -23.54 21.76
C MET A 1 5.77 -23.33 20.28
N CYS A 2 4.73 -23.00 19.49
CA CYS A 2 4.95 -22.58 18.11
C CYS A 2 5.69 -21.25 18.15
N GLU A 3 6.86 -21.16 17.52
CA GLU A 3 7.49 -19.87 17.23
C GLU A 3 6.46 -18.98 16.54
N ILE A 4 6.19 -17.82 17.12
CA ILE A 4 5.46 -16.77 16.42
C ILE A 4 6.42 -16.32 15.33
N LYS A 5 6.23 -16.80 14.09
CA LYS A 5 6.92 -16.25 12.92
C LYS A 5 6.63 -14.75 12.89
N GLU A 6 7.67 -13.95 13.03
CA GLU A 6 7.61 -12.51 12.85
C GLU A 6 6.97 -12.19 11.49
N TYR A 7 6.05 -11.23 11.45
CA TYR A 7 5.37 -10.88 10.20
C TYR A 7 6.37 -10.26 9.24
N LYS A 8 6.60 -10.92 8.11
CA LYS A 8 7.47 -10.44 7.04
C LYS A 8 6.92 -10.84 5.68
N LYS A 9 6.82 -9.88 4.77
CA LYS A 9 6.41 -10.09 3.37
C LYS A 9 7.42 -9.45 2.42
N TYR A 10 7.64 -10.10 1.29
CA TYR A 10 8.49 -9.67 0.20
C TYR A 10 7.61 -9.42 -1.02
N THR A 11 7.84 -8.34 -1.75
CA THR A 11 7.04 -7.99 -2.91
C THR A 11 7.91 -7.97 -4.16
N TYR A 12 7.33 -8.34 -5.30
CA TYR A 12 8.05 -8.44 -6.57
C TYR A 12 7.10 -8.04 -7.70
N TRP A 13 7.59 -7.27 -8.66
CA TRP A 13 6.84 -6.90 -9.86
C TRP A 13 7.40 -7.65 -11.06
N LEU A 14 6.62 -8.60 -11.57
CA LEU A 14 7.04 -9.51 -12.63
C LEU A 14 6.30 -9.19 -13.93
N GLU A 15 6.99 -9.32 -15.06
CA GLU A 15 6.33 -9.47 -16.34
C GLU A 15 5.56 -10.79 -16.41
N GLU A 16 4.55 -10.87 -17.28
CA GLU A 16 3.70 -12.05 -17.41
C GLU A 16 4.51 -13.34 -17.68
N LYS A 17 5.55 -13.27 -18.53
CA LYS A 17 6.42 -14.41 -18.82
C LYS A 17 7.21 -14.88 -17.60
N GLU A 18 7.74 -13.94 -16.82
CA GLU A 18 8.49 -14.21 -15.60
C GLU A 18 7.59 -14.85 -14.55
N PHE A 19 6.35 -14.35 -14.42
CA PHE A 19 5.34 -14.90 -13.53
C PHE A 19 5.03 -16.38 -13.84
N TYR A 20 4.78 -16.74 -15.09
CA TYR A 20 4.49 -18.14 -15.44
C TYR A 20 5.69 -19.07 -15.23
N VAL A 21 6.91 -18.59 -15.42
CA VAL A 21 8.13 -19.35 -15.09
C VAL A 21 8.20 -19.60 -13.58
N LEU A 22 8.00 -18.55 -12.77
CA LEU A 22 7.98 -18.66 -11.31
C LEU A 22 6.87 -19.61 -10.84
N GLU A 23 5.65 -19.47 -11.37
CA GLU A 23 4.50 -20.31 -11.03
C GLU A 23 4.80 -21.79 -11.31
N TYR A 24 5.38 -22.10 -12.47
CA TYR A 24 5.79 -23.45 -12.82
C TYR A 24 6.81 -24.00 -11.82
N GLN A 25 7.87 -23.24 -11.52
CA GLN A 25 8.94 -23.65 -10.60
C GLN A 25 8.45 -23.87 -9.16
N LEU A 26 7.52 -23.03 -8.68
CA LEU A 26 6.90 -23.18 -7.36
C LEU A 26 6.02 -24.43 -7.31
N ARG A 27 5.25 -24.69 -8.37
CA ARG A 27 4.37 -25.85 -8.46
C ARG A 27 5.14 -27.16 -8.46
N GLU A 28 6.28 -27.23 -9.14
CA GLU A 28 7.18 -28.40 -9.12
C GLU A 28 7.70 -28.72 -7.70
N ARG A 29 7.75 -27.71 -6.82
CA ARG A 29 8.12 -27.86 -5.40
C ARG A 29 6.93 -28.01 -4.45
N GLY A 30 5.72 -28.16 -5.00
CA GLY A 30 4.48 -28.33 -4.22
C GLY A 30 3.92 -27.05 -3.61
N LEU A 31 4.48 -25.88 -3.93
CA LEU A 31 3.97 -24.58 -3.51
C LEU A 31 2.89 -24.09 -4.48
N ARG A 32 1.79 -23.56 -3.93
CA ARG A 32 0.68 -23.01 -4.72
C ARG A 32 0.54 -21.52 -4.47
N LEU A 33 0.53 -20.76 -5.56
CA LEU A 33 0.25 -19.33 -5.55
C LEU A 33 -1.22 -19.06 -5.24
N VAL A 34 -1.47 -18.19 -4.27
CA VAL A 34 -2.82 -17.71 -3.94
C VAL A 34 -3.13 -16.45 -4.74
N GLU A 35 -4.11 -16.52 -5.64
CA GLU A 35 -4.60 -15.34 -6.36
C GLU A 35 -5.36 -14.38 -5.43
N ALA A 36 -5.07 -13.08 -5.53
CA ALA A 36 -5.81 -12.01 -4.87
C ALA A 36 -7.23 -11.90 -5.46
N LYS A 37 -8.27 -11.98 -4.62
CA LYS A 37 -9.67 -12.06 -5.08
C LYS A 37 -10.48 -10.81 -4.83
N LYS A 38 -10.27 -10.17 -3.68
CA LYS A 38 -11.06 -9.07 -3.13
C LYS A 38 -10.34 -7.74 -3.28
N ALA A 39 -9.05 -7.68 -2.95
CA ALA A 39 -8.23 -6.47 -3.07
C ALA A 39 -6.77 -6.82 -3.37
N ALA A 40 -6.02 -5.85 -3.88
CA ALA A 40 -4.59 -6.02 -4.17
C ALA A 40 -3.76 -6.35 -2.90
N CYS A 41 -4.24 -5.96 -1.71
CA CYS A 41 -3.57 -6.32 -0.46
C CYS A 41 -3.86 -7.73 0.04
N ASP A 42 -4.83 -8.48 -0.50
CA ASP A 42 -5.21 -9.80 0.03
C ASP A 42 -4.00 -10.72 0.33
N PRO A 43 -2.97 -10.81 -0.52
CA PRO A 43 -1.85 -11.73 -0.27
C PRO A 43 -0.91 -11.29 0.87
N LEU A 44 -1.08 -10.08 1.43
CA LEU A 44 -0.38 -9.65 2.63
C LEU A 44 -0.88 -10.37 3.91
N PHE A 45 -1.99 -11.11 3.83
CA PHE A 45 -2.49 -11.92 4.94
C PHE A 45 -1.43 -12.89 5.46
N LYS A 46 -1.29 -13.00 6.79
CA LYS A 46 -0.17 -13.72 7.42
C LYS A 46 -0.13 -15.22 7.05
N GLU A 47 -1.29 -15.85 6.83
CA GLU A 47 -1.40 -17.26 6.43
C GLU A 47 -1.12 -17.50 4.94
N VAL A 48 -1.06 -16.46 4.11
CA VAL A 48 -0.74 -16.60 2.67
C VAL A 48 0.77 -16.69 2.51
N GLU A 49 1.32 -17.88 2.33
CA GLU A 49 2.77 -18.06 2.16
C GLU A 49 3.28 -17.36 0.90
N ILE A 50 2.59 -17.54 -0.23
CA ILE A 50 2.88 -16.83 -1.47
C ILE A 50 1.59 -16.61 -2.26
N GLY A 51 1.41 -15.40 -2.79
CA GLY A 51 0.28 -15.04 -3.61
C GLY A 51 0.62 -14.00 -4.66
N PHE A 52 -0.34 -13.72 -5.52
CA PHE A 52 -0.16 -12.77 -6.62
C PHE A 52 -1.41 -11.95 -6.87
N VAL A 53 -1.22 -10.77 -7.44
CA VAL A 53 -2.29 -9.84 -7.83
C VAL A 53 -2.31 -9.78 -9.35
N PRO A 54 -3.30 -10.40 -10.02
CA PRO A 54 -3.41 -10.30 -11.47
C PRO A 54 -3.76 -8.86 -11.88
N LEU A 55 -3.47 -8.51 -13.14
CA LEU A 55 -3.70 -7.16 -13.67
C LEU A 55 -5.15 -6.67 -13.44
N GLY A 56 -6.12 -7.55 -13.64
CA GLY A 56 -7.55 -7.27 -13.46
C GLY A 56 -8.02 -7.17 -12.00
N ALA A 57 -7.18 -7.45 -11.01
CA ALA A 57 -7.55 -7.27 -9.60
C ALA A 57 -7.43 -5.80 -9.14
N TRP A 58 -6.61 -4.99 -9.81
CA TRP A 58 -6.47 -3.57 -9.51
C TRP A 58 -7.77 -2.81 -9.80
N GLY A 59 -8.36 -2.24 -8.76
CA GLY A 59 -9.63 -1.50 -8.85
C GLY A 59 -10.88 -2.39 -8.95
N LYS A 60 -10.75 -3.72 -8.78
CA LYS A 60 -11.90 -4.64 -8.70
C LYS A 60 -12.75 -4.39 -7.45
N ASN A 61 -12.10 -4.02 -6.33
CA ASN A 61 -12.80 -3.52 -5.16
C ASN A 61 -13.29 -2.09 -5.44
N PRO A 62 -14.59 -1.79 -5.29
CA PRO A 62 -15.10 -0.43 -5.46
C PRO A 62 -14.37 0.61 -4.62
N PHE A 63 -14.00 0.27 -3.37
CA PHE A 63 -13.27 1.17 -2.47
C PHE A 63 -11.80 1.37 -2.83
N CYS A 64 -11.26 0.56 -3.75
CA CYS A 64 -9.89 0.69 -4.26
C CYS A 64 -9.86 1.07 -5.75
N LYS A 65 -11.01 1.39 -6.35
CA LYS A 65 -11.12 1.71 -7.77
C LYS A 65 -10.37 2.99 -8.12
N ARG A 66 -10.68 4.10 -7.45
CA ARG A 66 -9.99 5.36 -7.67
C ARG A 66 -8.48 5.27 -7.38
N PRO A 67 -8.02 4.72 -6.25
CA PRO A 67 -6.59 4.51 -6.00
C PRO A 67 -5.85 3.66 -7.05
N SER A 68 -6.54 2.79 -7.78
CA SER A 68 -5.91 1.98 -8.83
C SER A 68 -5.39 2.81 -10.01
N SER A 69 -5.79 4.08 -10.15
CA SER A 69 -5.21 4.99 -11.14
C SER A 69 -3.72 5.22 -10.91
N TRP A 70 -3.27 5.24 -9.65
CA TRP A 70 -1.85 5.35 -9.32
C TRP A 70 -1.05 4.15 -9.84
N TYR A 71 -1.58 2.94 -9.70
CA TYR A 71 -0.97 1.74 -10.28
C TYR A 71 -0.87 1.86 -11.81
N LYS A 72 -1.97 2.25 -12.48
CA LYS A 72 -2.02 2.40 -13.95
C LYS A 72 -1.05 3.46 -14.48
N ALA A 73 -0.80 4.51 -13.70
CA ALA A 73 0.14 5.57 -14.04
C ALA A 73 1.60 5.24 -13.64
N SER A 74 1.84 4.14 -12.93
CA SER A 74 3.15 3.78 -12.42
C SER A 74 4.01 3.00 -13.43
N PRO A 75 5.33 2.92 -13.22
CA PRO A 75 6.21 2.03 -13.98
C PRO A 75 5.91 0.53 -13.83
N PHE A 76 5.01 0.16 -12.91
CA PHE A 76 4.58 -1.21 -12.67
C PHE A 76 3.27 -1.55 -13.40
N ALA A 77 2.72 -0.61 -14.19
CA ALA A 77 1.60 -0.91 -15.08
C ALA A 77 1.93 -2.16 -15.92
N ASP A 78 0.92 -3.01 -16.09
CA ASP A 78 0.99 -4.28 -16.80
C ASP A 78 1.92 -5.35 -16.18
N LYS A 79 2.40 -5.14 -14.95
CA LYS A 79 3.15 -6.16 -14.18
C LYS A 79 2.27 -6.86 -13.15
N ILE A 80 2.56 -8.14 -12.93
CA ILE A 80 1.93 -8.94 -11.90
C ILE A 80 2.70 -8.74 -10.60
N LEU A 81 2.00 -8.32 -9.55
CA LEU A 81 2.57 -8.23 -8.20
C LEU A 81 2.58 -9.62 -7.57
N VAL A 82 3.74 -10.11 -7.16
CA VAL A 82 3.90 -11.31 -6.34
C VAL A 82 4.25 -10.89 -4.91
N ILE A 83 3.62 -11.51 -3.92
CA ILE A 83 3.84 -11.27 -2.50
C ILE A 83 4.18 -12.61 -1.85
N SER A 84 5.32 -12.70 -1.20
CA SER A 84 5.83 -13.93 -0.59
C SER A 84 6.20 -13.71 0.87
N SER A 85 6.09 -14.74 1.70
CA SER A 85 6.56 -14.74 3.09
C SER A 85 8.03 -15.16 3.21
N PHE A 86 8.68 -15.43 2.09
CA PHE A 86 10.09 -15.79 1.96
C PHE A 86 10.72 -15.12 0.74
N ASP A 87 12.05 -15.01 0.76
CA ASP A 87 12.83 -14.41 -0.32
C ASP A 87 12.84 -15.33 -1.56
N LEU A 88 12.60 -14.79 -2.75
CA LEU A 88 12.61 -15.49 -4.03
C LEU A 88 13.97 -15.43 -4.74
N LYS A 89 15.05 -15.06 -4.03
CA LYS A 89 16.42 -15.05 -4.57
C LYS A 89 16.85 -16.37 -5.22
N GLU A 90 16.40 -17.51 -4.72
CA GLU A 90 16.68 -18.82 -5.33
C GLU A 90 16.04 -19.02 -6.71
N TYR A 91 15.03 -18.21 -7.03
CA TYR A 91 14.38 -18.10 -8.33
C TYR A 91 14.92 -16.90 -9.14
N HIS A 92 16.03 -16.31 -8.70
CA HIS A 92 16.70 -15.17 -9.32
C HIS A 92 15.89 -13.86 -9.32
N PHE A 93 14.90 -13.71 -8.43
CA PHE A 93 14.17 -12.47 -8.25
C PHE A 93 14.71 -11.67 -7.07
N THR A 94 14.79 -10.35 -7.24
CA THR A 94 15.11 -9.40 -6.17
C THR A 94 13.82 -8.72 -5.69
N PRO A 95 13.59 -8.63 -4.37
CA PRO A 95 12.39 -7.98 -3.87
C PRO A 95 12.39 -6.48 -4.17
N GLU A 96 11.22 -5.96 -4.54
CA GLU A 96 10.95 -4.53 -4.65
C GLU A 96 10.83 -3.91 -3.24
N THR A 97 10.07 -4.58 -2.36
CA THR A 97 9.98 -4.21 -0.94
C THR A 97 10.00 -5.41 -0.02
N ILE A 98 10.47 -5.16 1.20
CA ILE A 98 10.33 -6.02 2.37
C ILE A 98 9.46 -5.27 3.37
N ILE A 99 8.35 -5.88 3.78
CA ILE A 99 7.36 -5.31 4.70
C ILE A 99 7.39 -6.11 5.99
N GLN A 100 7.57 -5.43 7.12
CA GLN A 100 7.60 -6.06 8.44
C GLN A 100 6.93 -5.19 9.50
N GLU A 101 6.50 -5.81 10.61
CA GLU A 101 5.93 -5.05 11.73
C GLU A 101 6.97 -4.12 12.36
N SER A 102 6.51 -2.97 12.84
CA SER A 102 7.33 -2.00 13.54
C SER A 102 6.61 -1.47 14.77
N ASP A 103 7.39 -1.11 15.79
CA ASP A 103 6.91 -0.42 16.99
C ASP A 103 7.07 1.10 16.85
N PHE A 104 7.43 1.58 15.65
CA PHE A 104 7.58 2.99 15.33
C PHE A 104 6.35 3.82 15.73
N GLN A 105 6.62 4.97 16.33
CA GLN A 105 5.62 5.99 16.63
C GLN A 105 6.05 7.31 15.96
N PRO A 106 5.14 7.97 15.22
CA PRO A 106 5.47 9.22 14.55
C PRO A 106 5.74 10.31 15.60
N PRO A 107 6.86 11.06 15.50
CA PRO A 107 7.17 12.11 16.46
C PRO A 107 6.21 13.30 16.35
N ARG A 108 5.59 13.47 15.18
CA ARG A 108 4.61 14.53 14.91
C ARG A 108 3.65 14.12 13.79
N LEU A 109 2.43 14.63 13.84
CA LEU A 109 1.43 14.48 12.79
C LEU A 109 0.96 15.87 12.33
N PRO A 110 0.57 16.03 11.06
CA PRO A 110 0.01 17.28 10.56
C PRO A 110 -1.35 17.58 11.20
N ASP A 111 -1.60 18.85 11.45
CA ASP A 111 -2.97 19.35 11.56
C ASP A 111 -3.57 19.57 10.15
N ARG A 112 -4.78 20.14 10.09
CA ARG A 112 -5.47 20.38 8.82
C ARG A 112 -4.67 21.30 7.89
N GLU A 113 -4.07 22.37 8.41
CA GLU A 113 -3.25 23.29 7.61
C GLU A 113 -2.02 22.59 7.05
N GLY A 114 -1.37 21.75 7.86
CA GLY A 114 -0.25 20.91 7.44
C GLY A 114 -0.63 19.94 6.32
N LYS A 115 -1.83 19.34 6.37
CA LYS A 115 -2.36 18.49 5.29
C LYS A 115 -2.61 19.28 4.01
N LEU A 116 -3.18 20.48 4.11
CA LEU A 116 -3.41 21.36 2.96
C LEU A 116 -2.10 21.77 2.26
N LYS A 117 -1.07 22.10 3.04
CA LYS A 117 0.26 22.41 2.49
C LYS A 117 0.88 21.23 1.73
N LEU A 118 0.67 20.00 2.21
CA LEU A 118 1.14 18.79 1.51
C LEU A 118 0.43 18.62 0.16
N ILE A 119 -0.89 18.82 0.09
CA ILE A 119 -1.60 18.67 -1.19
C ILE A 119 -1.28 19.78 -2.18
N GLU A 120 -0.85 20.97 -1.72
CA GLU A 120 -0.44 22.08 -2.57
C GLU A 120 0.96 21.91 -3.18
N GLN A 121 1.75 20.93 -2.72
CA GLN A 121 3.10 20.69 -3.24
C GLN A 121 3.09 20.39 -4.75
N GLU A 122 3.96 21.07 -5.49
CA GLU A 122 4.06 20.92 -6.94
C GLU A 122 4.38 19.48 -7.36
N SER A 123 5.20 18.79 -6.58
CA SER A 123 5.55 17.37 -6.79
C SER A 123 4.32 16.46 -6.76
N TYR A 124 3.43 16.63 -5.78
CA TYR A 124 2.16 15.91 -5.71
C TYR A 124 1.23 16.29 -6.86
N GLN A 125 1.09 17.59 -7.14
CA GLN A 125 0.23 18.09 -8.21
C GLN A 125 0.63 17.54 -9.59
N LYS A 126 1.93 17.35 -9.84
CA LYS A 126 2.45 16.73 -11.07
C LYS A 126 2.33 15.21 -11.10
N ALA A 127 2.42 14.55 -9.94
CA ALA A 127 2.45 13.10 -9.85
C ALA A 127 1.04 12.46 -9.83
N LYS A 128 0.04 13.16 -9.28
CA LYS A 128 -1.30 12.61 -9.10
C LYS A 128 -2.00 12.33 -10.45
N PRO A 129 -2.58 11.12 -10.63
CA PRO A 129 -3.42 10.84 -11.79
C PRO A 129 -4.70 11.68 -11.76
N THR A 130 -5.22 12.08 -12.92
CA THR A 130 -6.48 12.84 -13.02
C THR A 130 -7.64 12.08 -12.39
N GLU A 131 -7.74 10.77 -12.62
CA GLU A 131 -8.82 9.96 -12.06
C GLU A 131 -8.74 9.85 -10.54
N TRP A 132 -7.55 10.03 -9.93
CA TRP A 132 -7.42 10.05 -8.47
C TRP A 132 -8.18 11.22 -7.83
N GLU A 133 -8.31 12.34 -8.55
CA GLU A 133 -8.96 13.56 -8.05
C GLU A 133 -10.46 13.60 -8.28
N ASP A 134 -10.96 12.72 -9.15
CA ASP A 134 -12.38 12.66 -9.49
C ASP A 134 -13.16 11.96 -8.38
N ILE A 135 -13.39 12.69 -7.28
CA ILE A 135 -14.16 12.21 -6.13
C ILE A 135 -15.62 11.94 -6.49
N ASP A 136 -16.17 12.71 -7.43
CA ASP A 136 -17.58 12.66 -7.84
C ASP A 136 -17.89 11.46 -8.77
N SER A 137 -16.86 10.87 -9.38
CA SER A 137 -17.00 9.61 -10.13
C SER A 137 -17.49 8.43 -9.27
N GLU A 138 -17.34 8.52 -7.95
CA GLU A 138 -17.87 7.59 -6.97
C GLU A 138 -19.16 8.19 -6.38
N GLY A 139 -20.28 7.47 -6.47
CA GLY A 139 -21.56 7.97 -5.93
C GLY A 139 -21.51 8.22 -4.42
N PRO A 140 -22.24 9.22 -3.89
CA PRO A 140 -22.22 9.58 -2.48
C PRO A 140 -22.66 8.43 -1.54
N GLU A 141 -23.41 7.45 -2.05
CA GLU A 141 -23.76 6.24 -1.33
C GLU A 141 -22.53 5.41 -0.95
N LEU A 142 -21.54 5.30 -1.86
CA LEU A 142 -20.31 4.55 -1.63
C LEU A 142 -19.44 5.25 -0.58
N HIS A 143 -19.34 6.58 -0.63
CA HIS A 143 -18.63 7.39 0.36
C HIS A 143 -19.25 7.23 1.75
N ASN A 144 -20.58 7.36 1.85
CA ASN A 144 -21.30 7.21 3.10
C ASN A 144 -21.19 5.79 3.68
N GLN A 145 -21.26 4.78 2.81
CA GLN A 145 -21.03 3.39 3.21
C GLN A 145 -19.62 3.21 3.77
N TRP A 146 -18.62 3.80 3.11
CA TRP A 146 -17.24 3.77 3.56
C TRP A 146 -17.08 4.45 4.92
N LEU A 147 -17.50 5.71 5.07
CA LEU A 147 -17.47 6.43 6.35
C LEU A 147 -18.12 5.63 7.48
N LYS A 148 -19.27 5.01 7.22
CA LYS A 148 -19.97 4.15 8.19
C LYS A 148 -19.16 2.91 8.58
N LEU A 149 -18.59 2.20 7.59
CA LEU A 149 -17.74 1.03 7.84
C LEU A 149 -16.51 1.37 8.70
N MET A 150 -16.02 2.61 8.58
CA MET A 150 -14.81 3.10 9.22
C MET A 150 -15.07 3.75 10.58
N GLY A 151 -16.34 3.84 10.98
CA GLY A 151 -16.76 4.52 12.21
C GLY A 151 -16.63 6.04 12.15
N LEU A 152 -16.52 6.64 10.97
CA LEU A 152 -16.33 8.08 10.75
C LEU A 152 -17.68 8.78 10.52
N ARG A 153 -18.49 8.92 11.57
CA ARG A 153 -19.84 9.48 11.45
C ARG A 153 -19.90 11.00 11.34
N GLU A 154 -18.83 11.68 11.75
CA GLU A 154 -18.77 13.16 11.86
C GLU A 154 -17.79 13.78 10.85
N VAL A 155 -17.14 12.97 10.02
CA VAL A 155 -16.15 13.40 9.04
C VAL A 155 -16.78 13.33 7.66
N SER A 156 -16.72 14.43 6.89
CA SER A 156 -17.16 14.41 5.49
C SER A 156 -16.15 13.65 4.64
N TYR A 157 -16.59 13.13 3.49
CA TYR A 157 -15.68 12.40 2.61
C TYR A 157 -14.59 13.31 2.04
N GLU A 158 -14.90 14.58 1.82
CA GLU A 158 -13.96 15.60 1.34
C GLU A 158 -12.84 15.82 2.36
N GLU A 159 -13.17 15.91 3.65
CA GLU A 159 -12.16 16.07 4.70
C GLU A 159 -11.30 14.80 4.86
N LEU A 160 -11.92 13.62 4.70
CA LEU A 160 -11.19 12.37 4.64
C LEU A 160 -10.27 12.32 3.41
N PHE A 161 -10.73 12.81 2.26
CA PHE A 161 -9.98 12.85 1.01
C PHE A 161 -8.77 13.79 1.08
N ILE A 162 -8.87 14.93 1.77
CA ILE A 162 -7.72 15.79 2.09
C ILE A 162 -6.62 14.97 2.78
N THR A 163 -6.99 14.12 3.74
CA THR A 163 -6.03 13.27 4.44
C THR A 163 -5.43 12.20 3.53
N HIS A 164 -6.25 11.57 2.67
CA HIS A 164 -5.76 10.60 1.68
C HIS A 164 -4.70 11.21 0.75
N CYS A 165 -4.99 12.38 0.18
CA CYS A 165 -4.10 13.11 -0.71
C CYS A 165 -2.81 13.54 0.01
N ALA A 166 -2.95 14.14 1.20
CA ALA A 166 -1.80 14.58 2.00
C ALA A 166 -0.88 13.41 2.36
N ASN A 167 -1.44 12.23 2.65
CA ASN A 167 -0.64 11.04 2.97
C ASN A 167 0.22 10.62 1.78
N HIS A 168 -0.39 10.46 0.60
CA HIS A 168 0.35 10.11 -0.62
C HIS A 168 1.38 11.18 -0.98
N SER A 169 1.04 12.46 -0.84
CA SER A 169 1.96 13.58 -1.04
C SER A 169 3.19 13.48 -0.13
N ASN A 170 3.01 13.13 1.15
CA ASN A 170 4.12 12.97 2.08
C ASN A 170 5.07 11.81 1.70
N PHE A 171 4.62 10.82 0.92
CA PHE A 171 5.48 9.78 0.36
C PHE A 171 6.08 10.14 -1.02
N ILE A 172 5.76 11.30 -1.57
CA ILE A 172 6.35 11.85 -2.80
C ILE A 172 7.43 12.87 -2.42
N GLU A 173 7.07 13.89 -1.63
CA GLU A 173 7.97 14.92 -1.13
C GLU A 173 7.72 15.20 0.36
N PRO A 174 8.44 14.51 1.25
CA PRO A 174 8.05 14.47 2.65
C PRO A 174 8.29 15.77 3.40
N THR A 175 7.25 16.21 4.11
CA THR A 175 7.39 17.19 5.22
C THR A 175 7.44 16.46 6.57
N TYR A 176 6.79 15.31 6.68
CA TYR A 176 6.68 14.50 7.90
C TYR A 176 7.51 13.23 7.72
N PHE A 177 8.74 13.27 8.25
CA PHE A 177 9.70 12.19 8.18
C PHE A 177 10.59 12.19 9.44
N ILE A 178 11.30 11.08 9.65
CA ILE A 178 12.45 11.01 10.56
C ILE A 178 13.73 10.92 9.73
N ILE A 179 14.86 11.29 10.31
CA ILE A 179 16.17 11.06 9.70
C ILE A 179 16.79 9.81 10.32
N GLU A 180 17.18 8.86 9.48
CA GLU A 180 18.04 7.73 9.84
C GLU A 180 19.35 7.82 9.02
N GLU A 181 20.31 6.93 9.30
CA GLU A 181 21.63 6.91 8.62
C GLU A 181 21.53 6.90 7.09
N ASN A 182 20.47 6.29 6.55
CA ASN A 182 20.25 6.14 5.10
C ASN A 182 19.35 7.23 4.49
N GLY A 183 19.12 8.34 5.19
CA GLY A 183 18.34 9.48 4.71
C GLY A 183 16.95 9.59 5.36
N PRO A 184 16.05 10.39 4.76
CA PRO A 184 14.72 10.61 5.29
C PRO A 184 13.85 9.35 5.16
N VAL A 185 13.12 9.05 6.23
CA VAL A 185 12.14 7.97 6.32
C VAL A 185 10.75 8.61 6.47
N PRO A 186 9.99 8.76 5.37
CA PRO A 186 8.65 9.28 5.45
C PRO A 186 7.72 8.26 6.11
N TYR A 187 6.65 8.77 6.70
CA TYR A 187 5.69 7.93 7.41
C TYR A 187 4.25 8.34 7.12
N SER A 188 3.32 7.39 7.30
CA SER A 188 1.89 7.65 7.19
C SER A 188 1.47 8.71 8.19
N ILE A 189 0.69 9.69 7.75
CA ILE A 189 0.44 10.92 8.52
C ILE A 189 -0.87 10.90 9.31
N ASP A 190 -1.54 9.76 9.41
CA ASP A 190 -2.78 9.59 10.16
C ASP A 190 -3.00 8.12 10.54
N LYS A 191 -4.03 7.87 11.34
CA LYS A 191 -4.44 6.56 11.82
C LYS A 191 -5.13 5.76 10.71
N THR A 192 -5.21 4.44 10.88
CA THR A 192 -5.76 3.50 9.89
C THR A 192 -7.08 3.94 9.30
N SER A 193 -8.04 4.47 10.10
CA SER A 193 -9.34 4.89 9.57
C SER A 193 -9.29 6.09 8.60
N HIS A 194 -8.18 6.82 8.55
CA HIS A 194 -7.98 8.00 7.71
C HIS A 194 -6.97 7.77 6.57
N ILE A 195 -6.38 6.58 6.49
CA ILE A 195 -5.48 6.21 5.41
C ILE A 195 -6.26 5.49 4.32
N CYS A 196 -6.05 5.89 3.07
CA CYS A 196 -6.50 5.14 1.90
C CYS A 196 -5.32 4.42 1.27
N SER A 197 -5.58 3.23 0.72
CA SER A 197 -4.69 2.59 -0.25
C SER A 197 -3.22 2.52 0.12
N ALA A 198 -2.94 2.16 1.38
CA ALA A 198 -1.60 1.89 1.88
C ALA A 198 -0.79 0.91 1.01
N CYS A 199 -1.47 0.10 0.18
CA CYS A 199 -0.89 -0.72 -0.87
C CYS A 199 0.06 0.06 -1.80
N LEU A 200 -0.25 1.33 -2.08
CA LEU A 200 0.58 2.16 -2.97
C LEU A 200 1.96 2.36 -2.36
N GLU A 201 2.03 2.61 -1.06
CA GLU A 201 3.27 2.73 -0.31
C GLU A 201 3.93 1.38 -0.03
N PHE A 202 3.15 0.36 0.32
CA PHE A 202 3.66 -1.00 0.58
C PHE A 202 4.36 -1.59 -0.64
N PHE A 203 3.85 -1.33 -1.85
CA PHE A 203 4.31 -1.94 -3.09
C PHE A 203 5.20 -1.02 -3.94
N ASN A 204 5.71 0.06 -3.34
CA ASN A 204 6.57 1.06 -4.00
C ASN A 204 5.95 1.79 -5.21
N ILE A 205 4.63 1.70 -5.42
CA ILE A 205 3.93 2.52 -6.42
C ILE A 205 4.11 4.01 -6.07
N ILE A 206 4.05 4.33 -4.77
CA ILE A 206 4.41 5.64 -4.22
C ILE A 206 5.58 5.48 -3.23
N GLY A 207 6.53 6.41 -3.28
CA GLY A 207 7.69 6.46 -2.40
C GLY A 207 8.83 5.49 -2.73
N ALA A 208 8.90 4.96 -3.95
CA ALA A 208 10.02 4.16 -4.45
C ALA A 208 11.43 4.80 -4.29
N PRO A 209 11.60 6.14 -4.34
CA PRO A 209 12.91 6.76 -4.10
C PRO A 209 13.43 6.60 -2.66
N PHE A 210 12.56 6.35 -1.69
CA PHE A 210 12.95 6.21 -0.28
C PHE A 210 13.38 4.78 0.03
N ARG A 211 14.55 4.63 0.65
CA ARG A 211 15.07 3.33 1.08
C ARG A 211 14.19 2.67 2.14
N LYS A 212 13.62 3.47 3.03
CA LYS A 212 12.75 3.01 4.11
C LYS A 212 11.55 3.94 4.23
N LYS A 213 10.39 3.38 4.56
CA LYS A 213 9.13 4.07 4.83
C LYS A 213 8.43 3.42 6.01
N MET A 214 7.67 4.19 6.79
CA MET A 214 6.81 3.64 7.86
C MET A 214 5.35 3.81 7.48
N VAL A 215 4.63 2.73 7.23
CA VAL A 215 3.29 2.76 6.64
C VAL A 215 2.27 2.17 7.60
N VAL A 216 1.19 2.92 7.85
CA VAL A 216 0.02 2.42 8.58
C VAL A 216 -0.95 1.78 7.59
N PRO A 217 -1.53 0.59 7.87
CA PRO A 217 -2.47 -0.02 6.95
C PRO A 217 -3.72 0.85 6.80
N CYS A 218 -4.24 0.91 5.58
CA CYS A 218 -5.60 1.38 5.35
C CYS A 218 -6.61 0.32 5.82
N PRO A 219 -7.90 0.65 5.94
CA PRO A 219 -8.86 -0.30 6.48
C PRO A 219 -9.18 -1.45 5.54
N GLY A 220 -8.99 -1.25 4.24
CA GLY A 220 -8.96 -2.38 3.28
C GLY A 220 -7.87 -3.38 3.64
N ALA A 221 -6.65 -2.93 3.98
CA ALA A 221 -5.57 -3.82 4.40
C ALA A 221 -5.85 -4.49 5.76
N VAL A 222 -6.53 -3.82 6.69
CA VAL A 222 -7.00 -4.48 7.92
C VAL A 222 -8.04 -5.56 7.62
N LEU A 223 -9.05 -5.24 6.81
CA LEU A 223 -10.17 -6.14 6.51
C LEU A 223 -9.78 -7.34 5.64
N PHE A 224 -8.91 -7.12 4.65
CA PHE A 224 -8.60 -8.13 3.64
C PHE A 224 -7.24 -8.79 3.85
N ALA A 225 -6.27 -8.08 4.43
CA ALA A 225 -4.93 -8.59 4.73
C ALA A 225 -4.68 -8.82 6.22
N GLY A 226 -5.67 -8.62 7.09
CA GLY A 226 -5.58 -8.96 8.52
C GLY A 226 -4.49 -8.19 9.26
N MET A 227 -4.04 -7.05 8.71
CA MET A 227 -3.03 -6.21 9.32
C MET A 227 -3.58 -5.53 10.58
N ALA A 228 -2.71 -5.22 11.54
CA ALA A 228 -3.11 -4.59 12.77
C ALA A 228 -3.41 -3.09 12.55
N ALA A 229 -4.62 -2.66 12.94
CA ALA A 229 -5.00 -1.25 12.85
C ALA A 229 -4.08 -0.37 13.70
N ASN A 230 -3.73 0.81 13.18
CA ASN A 230 -2.86 1.83 13.81
C ASN A 230 -1.45 1.34 14.14
N ARG A 231 -1.04 0.18 13.63
CA ARG A 231 0.35 -0.27 13.71
C ARG A 231 1.12 0.18 12.47
N TYR A 232 2.32 0.70 12.69
CA TYR A 232 3.23 0.98 11.60
C TYR A 232 3.92 -0.30 11.14
N TYR A 233 4.08 -0.41 9.84
CA TYR A 233 4.87 -1.43 9.18
C TYR A 233 6.06 -0.74 8.54
N GLU A 234 7.24 -1.28 8.78
CA GLU A 234 8.44 -0.85 8.08
C GLU A 234 8.43 -1.44 6.67
N VAL A 235 8.64 -0.59 5.67
CA VAL A 235 8.76 -0.97 4.26
C VAL A 235 10.15 -0.58 3.79
N VAL A 236 10.99 -1.58 3.53
CA VAL A 236 12.37 -1.40 3.11
C VAL A 236 12.53 -1.79 1.64
N ARG A 237 13.21 -0.93 0.88
CA ARG A 237 13.75 -1.26 -0.44
C ARG A 237 15.15 -1.87 -0.26
N PRO A 238 15.36 -3.15 -0.63
CA PRO A 238 16.63 -3.86 -0.45
C PRO A 238 17.81 -3.23 -1.19
#